data_AF-A0A932TXH6-F1
#
_entry.id   AF-A0A932TXH6-F1
#
_cell.length_a   1.000
_cell.length_b   1.000
_cell.length_c   1.000
_cell.angle_alpha   90.00
_cell.angle_beta   90.00
_cell.angle_gamma   90.00
#
_symmetry.space_group_name_H-M   'P 1'
#
loop_
_entity.id
_entity.type
_entity.pdbx_description
1 polymer ?
#
loop_
_entity_poly.entity_id
_entity_poly.type
_entity_poly.pdbx_seq_one_letter_code
_entity_poly.pdbx_strand_id
1 'polypeptide(L)'
;MGARTVPHLLRLLEGKPEEARAAAVELGRRRERTAVDALAVALCEHADPGVREAAAEALAAIGTPDALLALRAAAESDGQGRDAAAKALGELK
;
A
#
# COMPACT_ATOMS: atom_id res chain seq x y z
N MET A 1 8.78 -21.96 10.99
CA MET A 1 7.78 -20.94 10.59
C MET A 1 8.44 -20.07 9.54
N GLY A 2 8.08 -20.25 8.27
CA GLY A 2 8.78 -19.60 7.16
C GLY A 2 8.55 -18.09 7.24
N ALA A 3 9.63 -17.33 7.44
CA ALA A 3 9.57 -15.88 7.36
C ALA A 3 9.06 -15.51 5.96
N ARG A 4 7.93 -14.79 5.89
CA ARG A 4 7.42 -14.27 4.62
C ARG A 4 8.49 -13.30 4.09
N THR A 5 9.16 -13.71 3.03
CA THR A 5 10.21 -12.90 2.38
C THR A 5 9.54 -11.76 1.60
N VAL A 6 10.27 -10.67 1.35
CA VAL A 6 9.74 -9.53 0.57
C VAL A 6 9.17 -9.98 -0.78
N PRO A 7 9.85 -10.82 -1.59
CA PRO A 7 9.29 -11.30 -2.85
C PRO A 7 7.99 -12.11 -2.68
N HIS A 8 7.86 -12.83 -1.56
CA HIS A 8 6.63 -13.57 -1.26
C HIS A 8 5.49 -12.62 -0.89
N LEU A 9 5.76 -11.59 -0.07
CA LEU A 9 4.77 -10.57 0.29
C LEU A 9 4.28 -9.79 -0.94
N LEU A 10 5.17 -9.45 -1.86
CA LEU A 10 4.80 -8.79 -3.12
C LEU A 10 3.81 -9.63 -3.94
N ARG A 11 4.04 -10.94 -4.04
CA ARG A 11 3.09 -11.85 -4.72
C ARG A 11 1.72 -11.91 -4.03
N LEU A 12 1.71 -11.82 -2.70
CA LEU A 12 0.45 -11.85 -1.94
C LEU A 12 -0.41 -10.59 -2.15
N LEU A 13 0.18 -9.46 -2.55
CA LEU A 13 -0.57 -8.23 -2.87
C LEU A 13 -1.52 -8.40 -4.07
N GLU A 14 -1.22 -9.31 -4.98
CA GLU A 14 -2.06 -9.65 -6.15
C GLU A 14 -3.04 -10.79 -5.85
N GLY A 15 -2.98 -11.33 -4.63
CA GLY A 15 -3.70 -12.54 -4.23
C GLY A 15 -5.08 -12.26 -3.64
N LYS A 16 -5.47 -13.09 -2.67
CA LYS A 16 -6.75 -12.91 -1.97
C LYS A 16 -6.74 -11.62 -1.16
N PRO A 17 -7.87 -10.91 -1.03
CA PRO A 17 -7.95 -9.66 -0.28
C PRO A 17 -7.35 -9.77 1.13
N GLU A 18 -7.65 -10.83 1.88
CA GLU A 18 -7.11 -11.01 3.24
C GLU A 18 -5.58 -11.14 3.27
N GLU A 19 -5.00 -11.86 2.30
CA GLU A 19 -3.56 -12.06 2.17
C GLU A 19 -2.87 -10.78 1.71
N ALA A 20 -3.48 -10.07 0.75
CA ALA A 20 -3.00 -8.79 0.24
C ALA A 20 -3.00 -7.71 1.32
N ARG A 21 -4.06 -7.61 2.14
CA ARG A 21 -4.10 -6.70 3.30
C ARG A 21 -2.99 -7.01 4.29
N ALA A 22 -2.84 -8.28 4.67
CA ALA A 22 -1.80 -8.69 5.60
C ALA A 22 -0.39 -8.43 5.04
N ALA A 23 -0.20 -8.61 3.73
CA ALA A 23 1.06 -8.33 3.06
C ALA A 23 1.37 -6.83 3.03
N ALA A 24 0.39 -5.98 2.68
CA ALA A 24 0.55 -4.53 2.68
C ALA A 24 0.95 -4.00 4.06
N VAL A 25 0.23 -4.41 5.11
CA VAL A 25 0.54 -4.04 6.49
C VAL A 25 1.96 -4.45 6.87
N GLU A 26 2.36 -5.68 6.57
CA GLU A 26 3.70 -6.18 6.91
C GLU A 26 4.81 -5.39 6.18
N LEU A 27 4.62 -5.11 4.88
CA LEU A 27 5.57 -4.31 4.08
C LEU A 27 5.69 -2.87 4.62
N GLY A 28 4.57 -2.26 5.00
CA GLY A 28 4.54 -0.95 5.65
C GLY A 28 5.27 -0.94 6.99
N ARG A 29 5.00 -1.91 7.87
CA ARG A 29 5.67 -2.04 9.18
C ARG A 29 7.18 -2.22 9.06
N ARG A 30 7.62 -2.93 8.03
CA ARG A 30 9.02 -3.16 7.70
C ARG A 30 9.67 -1.98 6.97
N ARG A 31 8.88 -0.98 6.54
CA ARG A 31 9.30 0.15 5.71
C ARG A 31 10.04 -0.31 4.45
N GLU A 32 9.52 -1.35 3.80
CA GLU A 32 10.14 -1.97 2.62
C GLU A 32 10.03 -1.05 1.41
N ARG A 33 11.10 -0.29 1.14
CA ARG A 33 11.17 0.68 0.03
C ARG A 33 10.99 0.03 -1.34
N THR A 34 11.39 -1.23 -1.48
CA THR A 34 11.24 -2.00 -2.72
C THR A 34 9.79 -2.39 -3.00
N ALA A 35 8.89 -2.23 -2.04
CA ALA A 35 7.47 -2.51 -2.20
C ALA A 35 6.63 -1.30 -2.60
N VAL A 36 7.23 -0.11 -2.71
CA VAL A 36 6.51 1.13 -3.02
C VAL A 36 5.69 1.01 -4.30
N ASP A 37 6.29 0.50 -5.38
CA ASP A 37 5.60 0.38 -6.68
C ASP A 37 4.42 -0.60 -6.58
N ALA A 38 4.61 -1.75 -5.94
CA ALA A 38 3.55 -2.75 -5.78
C ALA A 38 2.40 -2.26 -4.89
N LEU A 39 2.71 -1.51 -3.82
CA LEU A 39 1.70 -0.89 -2.96
C LEU A 39 0.96 0.23 -3.69
N ALA A 40 1.64 1.00 -4.55
CA ALA A 40 1.00 2.04 -5.37
C ALA A 40 0.00 1.42 -6.36
N VAL A 41 0.37 0.31 -7.01
CA VAL A 41 -0.55 -0.45 -7.87
C VAL A 41 -1.74 -0.98 -7.06
N ALA A 42 -1.48 -1.60 -5.90
CA ALA A 42 -2.54 -2.12 -5.04
C ALA A 42 -3.51 -1.02 -4.55
N LEU A 43 -2.99 0.17 -4.25
CA LEU A 43 -3.78 1.34 -3.87
C LEU A 43 -4.73 1.80 -5.00
N CYS A 44 -4.27 1.76 -6.25
CA CYS A 44 -5.04 2.29 -7.38
C CYS A 44 -5.96 1.26 -8.04
N GLU A 45 -5.51 0.00 -8.15
CA GLU A 45 -6.12 -1.00 -9.04
C GLU A 45 -6.78 -2.17 -8.31
N HIS A 46 -6.47 -2.40 -7.02
CA HIS A 46 -7.00 -3.55 -6.32
C HIS A 46 -8.52 -3.41 -6.13
N ALA A 47 -9.29 -4.46 -6.45
CA ALA A 47 -10.75 -4.44 -6.40
C ALA A 47 -11.31 -4.25 -4.97
N ASP A 48 -10.66 -4.86 -3.99
CA ASP A 48 -11.06 -4.76 -2.58
C ASP A 48 -10.65 -3.40 -1.94
N PRO A 49 -11.61 -2.63 -1.37
CA PRO A 49 -11.34 -1.35 -0.72
C PRO A 49 -10.44 -1.47 0.51
N GLY A 50 -10.53 -2.59 1.25
CA GLY A 50 -9.71 -2.82 2.42
C GLY A 50 -8.23 -3.00 2.05
N VAL A 51 -7.92 -3.60 0.90
CA VAL A 51 -6.56 -3.68 0.37
C VAL A 51 -6.04 -2.30 -0.03
N ARG A 52 -6.87 -1.48 -0.70
CA ARG A 52 -6.48 -0.10 -1.05
C ARG A 52 -6.14 0.73 0.19
N GLU A 53 -6.95 0.64 1.24
CA GLU A 53 -6.67 1.30 2.53
C GLU A 53 -5.36 0.81 3.15
N ALA A 54 -5.16 -0.50 3.25
CA ALA A 54 -3.93 -1.07 3.80
C ALA A 54 -2.68 -0.67 2.97
N ALA A 55 -2.81 -0.57 1.64
CA ALA A 55 -1.74 -0.12 0.77
C ALA A 55 -1.40 1.37 0.98
N ALA A 56 -2.41 2.22 1.17
CA ALA A 56 -2.21 3.63 1.49
C ALA A 56 -1.49 3.81 2.84
N GLU A 57 -1.96 3.12 3.88
CA GLU A 57 -1.33 3.12 5.21
C GLU A 57 0.12 2.62 5.14
N ALA A 58 0.38 1.58 4.35
CA ALA A 58 1.72 1.04 4.16
C ALA A 58 2.66 2.03 3.48
N LEU A 59 2.20 2.72 2.42
CA LEU A 59 2.97 3.77 1.75
C LEU A 59 3.28 4.94 2.71
N ALA A 60 2.31 5.34 3.54
CA ALA A 60 2.51 6.38 4.54
C ALA A 60 3.53 5.94 5.61
N ALA A 61 3.44 4.68 6.07
CA ALA A 61 4.39 4.08 7.00
C ALA A 61 5.81 3.97 6.42
N ILE A 62 5.96 3.69 5.12
CA ILE A 62 7.26 3.70 4.45
C ILE A 62 7.86 5.11 4.48
N GLY A 63 7.08 6.14 4.14
CA GLY A 63 7.44 7.55 4.33
C GLY A 63 8.59 8.06 3.45
N THR A 64 9.01 7.29 2.43
CA THR A 64 9.99 7.74 1.45
C THR A 64 9.37 8.76 0.49
N PRO A 65 10.17 9.65 -0.14
CA PRO A 65 9.66 10.59 -1.14
C PRO A 65 8.82 9.93 -2.24
N ASP A 66 9.25 8.77 -2.74
CA ASP A 66 8.53 8.02 -3.78
C ASP A 66 7.17 7.51 -3.28
N ALA A 67 7.10 7.04 -2.04
CA ALA A 67 5.85 6.57 -1.43
C ALA A 67 4.86 7.71 -1.18
N LEU A 68 5.35 8.87 -0.74
CA LEU A 68 4.52 10.07 -0.55
C LEU A 68 4.04 10.65 -1.89
N LEU A 69 4.89 10.60 -2.93
CA LEU A 69 4.49 10.96 -4.29
C LEU A 69 3.40 10.04 -4.83
N ALA A 70 3.52 8.72 -4.61
CA ALA A 70 2.50 7.75 -5.01
C ALA A 70 1.16 8.00 -4.29
N LEU A 71 1.19 8.26 -2.98
CA LEU A 71 0.00 8.65 -2.22
C LEU A 71 -0.64 9.94 -2.75
N ARG A 72 0.17 10.96 -3.00
CA ARG A 72 -0.32 12.25 -3.52
C ARG A 72 -0.95 12.10 -4.89
N ALA A 73 -0.32 11.35 -5.79
CA ALA A 73 -0.86 11.05 -7.10
C ALA A 73 -2.18 10.28 -7.03
N ALA A 74 -2.29 9.30 -6.13
CA ALA A 74 -3.54 8.56 -5.91
C ALA A 74 -4.66 9.45 -5.33
N ALA A 75 -4.33 10.39 -4.43
CA ALA A 75 -5.29 11.33 -3.84
C ALA A 75 -5.75 12.44 -4.82
N GLU A 76 -4.91 12.81 -5.79
CA GLU A 76 -5.26 13.75 -6.87
C GLU A 76 -5.99 13.07 -8.04
N SER A 77 -6.06 11.73 -8.05
CA SER A 77 -6.79 10.96 -9.04
C SER A 77 -8.28 10.85 -8.71
N ASP A 78 -9.12 10.63 -9.72
CA ASP A 78 -10.56 10.29 -9.55
C ASP A 78 -10.79 8.77 -9.40
N GLY A 79 -9.74 8.02 -9.10
CA GLY A 79 -9.78 6.57 -8.93
C GLY A 79 -10.28 6.10 -7.56
N GLN A 80 -10.53 4.78 -7.43
CA GLN A 80 -11.03 4.16 -6.20
C GLN A 80 -10.05 4.23 -5.02
N GLY A 81 -8.77 4.55 -5.28
CA GLY A 81 -7.73 4.74 -4.27
C GLY A 81 -7.69 6.13 -3.64
N ARG A 82 -8.49 7.08 -4.15
CA ARG A 82 -8.47 8.49 -3.74
C ARG A 82 -8.72 8.68 -2.24
N ASP A 83 -9.80 8.11 -1.73
CA ASP A 83 -10.21 8.30 -0.33
C ASP A 83 -9.18 7.71 0.65
N ALA A 84 -8.67 6.52 0.32
CA ALA A 84 -7.63 5.85 1.09
C ALA A 84 -6.34 6.69 1.12
N ALA A 85 -5.92 7.21 -0.04
CA ALA A 85 -4.73 8.03 -0.16
C ALA A 85 -4.86 9.37 0.59
N ALA A 86 -6.00 10.05 0.45
CA ALA A 86 -6.27 11.31 1.14
C ALA A 86 -6.30 11.13 2.66
N LYS A 87 -6.90 10.04 3.15
CA LYS A 87 -6.90 9.68 4.57
C LYS A 87 -5.48 9.46 5.09
N ALA A 88 -4.69 8.62 4.42
CA ALA A 88 -3.33 8.33 4.83
C ALA A 88 -2.44 9.58 4.85
N LEU A 89 -2.60 10.48 3.87
CA LEU A 89 -1.92 11.78 3.86
C LEU A 89 -2.36 12.70 5.00
N GLY A 90 -3.64 12.69 5.38
CA GLY A 90 -4.15 13.48 6.51
C GLY A 90 -3.65 13.00 7.88
N GLU A 91 -3.27 11.72 7.99
CA GLU A 91 -2.70 11.15 9.22
C GLU A 91 -1.19 11.42 9.37
N LEU A 92 -0.50 11.77 8.28
CA LEU A 92 0.87 12.25 8.30
C LEU A 92 0.91 13.70 8.83
N LYS A 93 1.04 13.85 10.16
CA LYS A 93 1.26 15.13 10.84
C LYS A 93 2.72 15.59 10.79
#